data_AF-A0A2V5UVE2-F1
#
_entry.id   AF-A0A2V5UVE2-F1
#
_cell.length_a   1.000
_cell.length_b   1.000
_cell.length_c   1.000
_cell.angle_alpha   90.00
_cell.angle_beta   90.00
_cell.angle_gamma   90.00
#
_symmetry.space_group_name_H-M   'P 1'
#
loop_
_entity.id
_entity.type
_entity.pdbx_description
1 polymer ?
#
loop_
_entity_poly.entity_id
_entity_poly.type
_entity_poly.pdbx_seq_one_letter_code
_entity_poly.pdbx_strand_id
1 'polypeptide(L)'
;MFATNISESGVLSENDFKKVETIKPLFQNLMADLVQTSKRSDISSGDADCIGSTIRELLQISEELSSYEYLITIEKEITDFGDNSPVKGVVKFAIEKSNTILAEERKRLTQLSERCSRFPLALGKTQQALQFIDTTTNLLNSIQVRL
;
A
#
# COMPACT_ATOMS: atom_id res chain seq x y z
N MET A 1 38.46 -24.44 -14.38
CA MET A 1 38.20 -23.00 -14.20
C MET A 1 36.80 -22.90 -13.63
N PHE A 2 36.65 -22.70 -12.32
CA PHE A 2 35.35 -22.65 -11.66
C PHE A 2 34.73 -21.28 -11.95
N ALA A 3 33.68 -21.24 -12.77
CA ALA A 3 32.83 -20.07 -12.86
C ALA A 3 31.94 -20.07 -11.60
N THR A 4 32.29 -19.22 -10.65
CA THR A 4 31.41 -18.86 -9.53
C THR A 4 30.15 -18.23 -10.12
N ASN A 5 29.09 -19.03 -10.22
CA ASN A 5 27.73 -18.49 -10.26
C ASN A 5 27.55 -17.76 -8.94
N ILE A 6 27.77 -16.44 -8.95
CA ILE A 6 27.31 -15.57 -7.88
C ILE A 6 25.80 -15.60 -7.99
N SER A 7 25.19 -16.54 -7.28
CA SER A 7 23.77 -16.48 -6.96
C SER A 7 23.59 -15.28 -6.03
N GLU A 8 23.27 -14.12 -6.59
CA GLU A 8 22.60 -13.04 -5.86
C GLU A 8 21.23 -13.57 -5.42
N SER A 9 21.23 -14.39 -4.38
CA SER A 9 20.03 -14.94 -3.75
C SER A 9 19.52 -13.93 -2.75
N GLY A 10 19.00 -12.81 -3.28
CA GLY A 10 18.23 -11.89 -2.47
C GLY A 10 16.94 -12.55 -1.97
N VAL A 11 16.50 -12.19 -0.77
CA VAL A 11 15.20 -12.51 -0.17
C VAL A 11 14.07 -12.09 -1.11
N LEU A 12 14.19 -10.92 -1.75
CA LEU A 12 13.27 -10.41 -2.75
C LEU A 12 13.88 -10.42 -4.15
N SER A 13 13.09 -10.80 -5.14
CA SER A 13 13.50 -10.66 -6.54
C SER A 13 13.43 -9.19 -7.00
N GLU A 14 14.15 -8.83 -8.06
CA GLU A 14 14.04 -7.49 -8.68
C GLU A 14 12.59 -7.13 -9.04
N ASN A 15 11.79 -8.12 -9.44
CA ASN A 15 10.37 -7.94 -9.72
C ASN A 15 9.54 -7.63 -8.47
N ASP A 16 9.94 -8.14 -7.31
CA ASP A 16 9.26 -7.85 -6.03
C ASP A 16 9.51 -6.42 -5.58
N PHE A 17 10.74 -5.97 -5.72
CA PHE A 17 11.07 -4.57 -5.50
C PHE A 17 10.28 -3.65 -6.42
N LYS A 18 10.22 -3.95 -7.73
CA LYS A 18 9.43 -3.16 -8.69
C LYS A 18 7.96 -3.08 -8.28
N LYS A 19 7.37 -4.19 -7.84
CA LYS A 19 6.00 -4.21 -7.32
C LYS A 19 5.82 -3.28 -6.11
N VAL A 20 6.70 -3.36 -5.12
CA VAL A 20 6.64 -2.51 -3.91
C VAL A 20 6.82 -1.03 -4.28
N GLU A 21 7.78 -0.71 -5.15
CA GLU A 21 8.06 0.64 -5.63
C GLU A 21 6.88 1.27 -6.38
N THR A 22 5.97 0.46 -6.96
CA THR A 22 4.76 0.99 -7.60
C THR A 22 3.69 1.47 -6.62
N ILE A 23 3.72 1.02 -5.36
CA ILE A 23 2.67 1.33 -4.38
C ILE A 23 2.64 2.82 -4.08
N LYS A 24 3.80 3.44 -3.85
CA LYS A 24 3.91 4.85 -3.48
C LYS A 24 3.37 5.81 -4.56
N PRO A 25 3.76 5.68 -5.86
CA PRO A 25 3.14 6.45 -6.93
C PRO A 25 1.62 6.26 -7.03
N LEU A 26 1.12 5.03 -6.86
CA LEU A 26 -0.33 4.76 -6.88
C LEU A 26 -1.06 5.49 -5.76
N PHE A 27 -0.51 5.47 -4.54
CA PHE A 27 -1.05 6.20 -3.40
C PHE A 27 -1.04 7.71 -3.64
N GLN A 28 0.07 8.26 -4.13
CA GLN A 28 0.19 9.69 -4.42
C GLN A 28 -0.83 10.16 -5.47
N ASN A 29 -1.02 9.39 -6.54
CA ASN A 29 -2.01 9.68 -7.57
C ASN A 29 -3.44 9.65 -7.02
N LEU A 30 -3.78 8.66 -6.20
CA LEU A 30 -5.07 8.58 -5.51
C LEU A 30 -5.28 9.80 -4.60
N MET A 31 -4.31 10.12 -3.75
CA MET A 31 -4.41 11.26 -2.82
C MET A 31 -4.55 12.59 -3.56
N ALA A 32 -3.80 12.79 -4.64
CA ALA A 32 -3.90 13.98 -5.46
C ALA A 32 -5.30 14.14 -6.08
N ASP A 33 -5.85 13.07 -6.65
CA ASP A 33 -7.18 13.05 -7.24
C ASP A 33 -8.29 13.27 -6.19
N LEU A 34 -8.19 12.66 -5.00
CA LEU A 34 -9.12 12.89 -3.90
C LEU A 34 -9.10 14.35 -3.44
N VAL A 35 -7.92 14.92 -3.21
CA VAL A 35 -7.73 16.31 -2.78
C VAL A 35 -8.19 17.29 -3.84
N GLN A 36 -7.93 17.01 -5.12
CA GLN A 36 -8.41 17.84 -6.21
C GLN A 36 -9.94 17.79 -6.29
N THR A 37 -10.53 16.60 -6.13
CA THR A 37 -11.98 16.42 -6.18
C THR A 37 -12.67 17.12 -5.02
N SER A 38 -12.15 17.06 -3.79
CA SER A 38 -12.76 17.71 -2.63
C SER A 38 -12.76 19.24 -2.69
N LYS A 39 -11.85 19.82 -3.48
CA LYS A 39 -11.73 21.28 -3.68
C LYS A 39 -12.61 21.82 -4.81
N ARG A 40 -13.30 20.96 -5.54
CA ARG A 40 -14.19 21.37 -6.63
C ARG A 40 -15.35 22.20 -6.08
N SER A 41 -15.68 23.31 -6.73
CA SER A 41 -16.80 24.16 -6.34
C SER A 41 -18.15 23.66 -6.86
N ASP A 42 -18.16 22.68 -7.77
CA ASP A 42 -19.36 22.15 -8.42
C ASP A 42 -19.89 20.85 -7.77
N ILE A 43 -19.32 20.44 -6.64
CA ILE A 43 -19.76 19.23 -5.91
C ILE A 43 -20.62 19.60 -4.70
N SER A 44 -21.45 18.66 -4.26
CA SER A 44 -22.26 18.87 -3.06
C SER A 44 -21.38 18.94 -1.80
N SER A 45 -21.84 19.64 -0.76
CA SER A 45 -21.14 19.64 0.53
C SER A 45 -21.02 18.24 1.12
N GLY A 46 -22.04 17.39 0.93
CA GLY A 46 -22.00 16.00 1.37
C GLY A 46 -20.96 15.15 0.64
N ASP A 47 -20.77 15.37 -0.66
CA ASP A 47 -19.67 14.74 -1.41
C ASP A 47 -18.31 15.22 -0.87
N ALA A 48 -18.15 16.52 -0.65
CA ALA A 48 -16.91 17.10 -0.13
C ALA A 48 -16.55 16.54 1.26
N ASP A 49 -17.52 16.43 2.18
CA ASP A 49 -17.33 15.91 3.53
C ASP A 49 -16.95 14.41 3.52
N CYS A 50 -17.60 13.62 2.67
CA CYS A 50 -17.31 12.20 2.51
C CYS A 50 -15.94 11.94 1.89
N ILE A 51 -15.56 12.71 0.86
CA ILE A 51 -14.22 12.65 0.27
C ILE A 51 -13.17 13.09 1.29
N GLY A 52 -13.43 14.17 2.04
CA GLY A 52 -12.56 14.63 3.13
C GLY A 52 -12.38 13.58 4.23
N SER A 53 -13.41 12.79 4.51
CA SER A 53 -13.30 11.65 5.43
C SER A 53 -12.45 10.53 4.84
N THR A 54 -12.62 10.20 3.55
CA THR A 54 -11.79 9.21 2.86
C THR A 54 -10.30 9.60 2.88
N ILE A 55 -10.00 10.87 2.63
CA ILE A 55 -8.63 11.43 2.71
C ILE A 55 -8.04 11.24 4.11
N ARG A 56 -8.82 11.51 5.16
CA ARG A 56 -8.33 11.40 6.55
C ARG A 56 -8.02 9.96 6.94
N GLU A 57 -8.88 9.01 6.59
CA GLU A 57 -8.67 7.59 6.88
C GLU A 57 -7.38 7.09 6.17
N LEU A 58 -7.20 7.42 4.89
CA LEU A 58 -5.98 7.07 4.14
C LEU A 58 -4.70 7.72 4.70
N LEU A 59 -4.78 8.96 5.18
CA LEU A 59 -3.63 9.63 5.80
C LEU A 59 -3.23 8.98 7.12
N GLN A 60 -4.19 8.51 7.92
CA GLN A 60 -3.93 7.88 9.22
C GLN A 60 -3.02 6.65 9.11
N ILE A 61 -3.15 5.87 8.04
CA ILE A 61 -2.34 4.66 7.84
C ILE A 61 -1.05 4.91 7.06
N SER A 62 -0.88 6.08 6.44
CA SER A 62 0.19 6.33 5.47
C SER A 62 1.60 6.32 6.10
N GLU A 63 1.75 6.85 7.30
CA GLU A 63 3.03 6.88 8.03
C GLU A 63 3.45 5.47 8.46
N GLU A 64 2.49 4.69 8.96
CA GLU A 64 2.73 3.32 9.41
C GLU A 64 3.11 2.42 8.23
N LEU A 65 2.41 2.54 7.10
CA LEU A 65 2.76 1.81 5.87
C LEU A 65 4.12 2.23 5.29
N SER A 66 4.48 3.52 5.36
CA SER A 66 5.80 4.00 4.91
C SER A 66 6.93 3.37 5.72
N SER A 67 6.72 3.15 7.02
CA SER A 67 7.70 2.48 7.88
C SER A 67 7.90 1.01 7.48
N TYR A 68 6.83 0.32 7.08
CA TYR A 68 6.93 -1.06 6.60
C TYR A 68 7.46 -1.17 5.16
N GLU A 69 7.17 -0.21 4.28
CA GLU A 69 7.79 -0.11 2.95
C GLU A 69 9.32 -0.06 3.07
N TYR A 70 9.84 0.75 4.00
CA TYR A 70 11.27 0.81 4.29
C TYR A 70 11.81 -0.56 4.73
N LEU A 71 11.14 -1.23 5.66
CA LEU A 71 11.56 -2.57 6.13
C LEU A 71 11.49 -3.65 5.04
N ILE A 72 10.57 -3.53 4.09
CA ILE A 72 10.48 -4.42 2.93
C ILE A 72 11.63 -4.18 1.96
N THR A 73 12.06 -2.92 1.82
CA THR A 73 13.08 -2.51 0.85
C THR A 73 14.51 -2.47 1.40
N ILE A 74 14.68 -2.65 2.72
CA ILE A 74 15.96 -2.58 3.44
C ILE A 74 17.03 -3.52 2.86
N GLU A 75 16.63 -4.63 2.24
CA GLU A 75 17.55 -5.54 1.57
C GLU A 75 18.39 -4.84 0.49
N LYS A 76 17.82 -3.87 -0.24
CA LYS A 76 18.58 -3.10 -1.25
C LYS A 76 19.75 -2.33 -0.66
N GLU A 77 19.69 -2.01 0.63
CA GLU A 77 20.69 -1.22 1.33
C GLU A 77 21.75 -2.09 2.01
N ILE A 78 21.56 -3.42 2.04
CA ILE A 78 22.46 -4.34 2.73
C ILE A 78 23.10 -5.29 1.72
N THR A 79 24.39 -5.09 1.47
CA THR A 79 25.19 -5.84 0.49
C THR A 79 25.86 -7.07 1.10
N ASP A 80 25.15 -7.99 1.75
CA ASP A 80 25.62 -9.37 2.00
C ASP A 80 24.58 -10.20 2.76
N PHE A 81 23.90 -11.11 2.07
CA PHE A 81 23.09 -12.13 2.75
C PHE A 81 23.19 -13.48 2.03
N GLY A 82 23.53 -14.52 2.79
CA GLY A 82 23.27 -15.90 2.40
C GLY A 82 21.82 -16.30 2.70
N ASP A 83 21.39 -17.46 2.20
CA ASP A 83 20.00 -17.96 2.18
C ASP A 83 19.25 -18.00 3.55
N ASN A 84 19.94 -17.86 4.69
CA ASN A 84 19.38 -17.83 6.05
C ASN A 84 19.45 -16.43 6.70
N SER A 85 19.11 -15.41 5.93
CA SER A 85 19.18 -14.02 6.36
C SER A 85 18.06 -13.65 7.36
N PRO A 86 18.39 -13.01 8.49
CA PRO A 86 17.42 -12.33 9.36
C PRO A 86 16.50 -11.35 8.61
N VAL A 87 16.94 -10.83 7.45
CA VAL A 87 16.12 -9.93 6.61
C VAL A 87 14.89 -10.63 6.07
N LYS A 88 14.95 -11.93 5.79
CA LYS A 88 13.76 -12.69 5.39
C LYS A 88 12.66 -12.62 6.46
N GLY A 89 13.03 -12.71 7.73
CA GLY A 89 12.12 -12.55 8.86
C GLY A 89 11.58 -11.12 8.98
N VAL A 90 12.43 -10.11 8.77
CA VAL A 90 12.05 -8.69 8.80
C VAL A 90 11.06 -8.34 7.69
N VAL A 91 11.34 -8.77 6.45
CA VAL A 91 10.46 -8.55 5.29
C VAL A 91 9.11 -9.24 5.50
N LYS A 92 9.11 -10.50 5.94
CA LYS A 92 7.88 -11.23 6.25
C LYS A 92 7.06 -10.52 7.33
N PHE A 93 7.70 -10.09 8.42
CA PHE A 93 7.05 -9.32 9.49
C PHE A 93 6.45 -8.01 8.98
N ALA A 94 7.19 -7.26 8.15
CA ALA A 94 6.73 -5.99 7.60
C ALA A 94 5.52 -6.17 6.67
N ILE A 95 5.49 -7.23 5.85
CA ILE A 95 4.34 -7.59 5.02
C ILE A 95 3.13 -7.96 5.87
N GLU A 96 3.30 -8.82 6.89
CA GLU A 96 2.21 -9.23 7.78
C GLU A 96 1.58 -8.05 8.52
N LYS A 97 2.39 -7.11 9.00
CA LYS A 97 1.91 -5.89 9.65
C LYS A 97 1.21 -4.96 8.67
N SER A 98 1.79 -4.74 7.49
CA SER A 98 1.16 -3.95 6.42
C SER A 98 -0.22 -4.51 6.06
N ASN A 99 -0.33 -5.83 5.85
CA ASN A 99 -1.60 -6.49 5.54
C ASN A 99 -2.63 -6.37 6.66
N THR A 100 -2.21 -6.40 7.92
CA THR A 100 -3.10 -6.19 9.07
C THR A 100 -3.70 -4.79 9.05
N ILE A 101 -2.87 -3.76 8.83
CA ILE A 101 -3.30 -2.36 8.75
C ILE A 101 -4.23 -2.15 7.56
N LEU A 102 -3.86 -2.67 6.40
CA LEU A 102 -4.67 -2.60 5.19
C LEU A 102 -6.04 -3.27 5.38
N ALA A 103 -6.11 -4.41 6.07
CA ALA A 103 -7.37 -5.09 6.36
C ALA A 103 -8.29 -4.27 7.28
N GLU A 104 -7.74 -3.64 8.32
CA GLU A 104 -8.49 -2.75 9.19
C GLU A 104 -9.00 -1.50 8.45
N GLU A 105 -8.13 -0.91 7.63
CA GLU A 105 -8.47 0.26 6.84
C GLU A 105 -9.56 -0.05 5.81
N ARG A 106 -9.47 -1.21 5.15
CA ARG A 106 -10.50 -1.70 4.24
C ARG A 106 -11.87 -1.75 4.91
N LYS A 107 -11.93 -2.21 6.17
CA LYS A 107 -13.16 -2.25 6.97
C LYS A 107 -13.68 -0.83 7.25
N ARG A 108 -12.80 0.09 7.66
CA ARG A 108 -13.17 1.50 7.92
C ARG A 108 -13.70 2.19 6.66
N LEU A 109 -13.04 2.03 5.52
CA LEU A 109 -13.48 2.58 4.24
C LEU A 109 -14.77 1.93 3.73
N THR A 110 -15.01 0.64 3.99
CA THR A 110 -16.29 -0.01 3.65
C THR A 110 -17.44 0.63 4.43
N GLN A 111 -17.27 0.84 5.74
CA GLN A 111 -18.27 1.54 6.57
C GLN A 111 -18.45 3.00 6.15
N LEU A 112 -17.38 3.67 5.72
CA LEU A 112 -17.49 5.02 5.15
C LEU A 112 -18.27 5.00 3.83
N SER A 113 -17.99 4.04 2.95
CA SER A 113 -18.70 3.86 1.67
C SER A 113 -20.20 3.67 1.88
N GLU A 114 -20.61 2.88 2.89
CA GLU A 114 -22.01 2.69 3.24
C GLU A 114 -22.67 4.01 3.71
N ARG A 115 -21.99 4.75 4.60
CA ARG A 115 -22.46 6.06 5.09
C ARG A 115 -22.56 7.11 3.98
N CYS A 116 -21.67 7.05 3.01
CA CYS A 116 -21.58 7.98 1.88
C CYS A 116 -22.35 7.51 0.64
N SER A 117 -23.09 6.41 0.73
CA SER A 117 -23.80 5.79 -0.41
C SER A 117 -24.79 6.70 -1.15
N ARG A 118 -25.34 7.72 -0.46
CA ARG A 118 -26.24 8.72 -1.05
C ARG A 118 -25.54 9.81 -1.87
N PHE A 119 -24.20 9.83 -1.88
CA PHE A 119 -23.36 10.83 -2.53
C PHE A 119 -22.53 10.13 -3.64
N PRO A 120 -23.03 10.10 -4.89
CA PRO A 120 -22.46 9.23 -5.93
C PRO A 120 -20.99 9.51 -6.25
N LEU A 121 -20.58 10.79 -6.22
CA LEU A 121 -19.19 11.14 -6.50
C LEU A 121 -18.28 10.66 -5.36
N ALA A 122 -18.65 10.94 -4.12
CA ALA A 122 -17.91 10.45 -2.97
C ALA A 122 -17.87 8.91 -2.91
N LEU A 123 -18.97 8.22 -3.19
CA LEU A 123 -19.02 6.77 -3.27
C LEU A 123 -17.99 6.23 -4.27
N GLY A 124 -17.93 6.80 -5.48
CA GLY A 124 -16.94 6.41 -6.48
C GLY A 124 -15.49 6.63 -6.01
N LYS A 125 -15.23 7.73 -5.30
CA LYS A 125 -13.91 8.02 -4.72
C LYS A 125 -13.53 7.07 -3.57
N THR A 126 -14.46 6.73 -2.69
CA THR A 126 -14.22 5.73 -1.64
C THR A 126 -14.00 4.34 -2.25
N GLN A 127 -14.68 3.98 -3.33
CA GLN A 127 -14.44 2.73 -4.06
C GLN A 127 -13.04 2.67 -4.70
N GLN A 128 -12.56 3.79 -5.26
CA GLN A 128 -11.19 3.87 -5.76
C GLN A 128 -10.15 3.66 -4.64
N ALA A 129 -10.40 4.23 -3.47
CA ALA A 129 -9.55 4.00 -2.29
C ALA A 129 -9.57 2.52 -1.83
N LEU A 130 -10.74 1.88 -1.81
CA LEU A 130 -10.85 0.45 -1.54
C LEU A 130 -10.08 -0.39 -2.56
N GLN A 131 -10.16 -0.05 -3.85
CA GLN A 131 -9.42 -0.74 -4.90
C GLN A 131 -7.90 -0.61 -4.72
N PHE A 132 -7.42 0.56 -4.28
CA PHE A 132 -6.01 0.75 -3.94
C PHE A 132 -5.57 -0.17 -2.79
N ILE A 133 -6.37 -0.28 -1.73
CA ILE A 133 -6.10 -1.18 -0.61
C ILE A 133 -6.05 -2.64 -1.06
N ASP A 134 -7.04 -3.07 -1.85
CA ASP A 134 -7.12 -4.44 -2.37
C ASP A 134 -5.93 -4.76 -3.29
N THR A 135 -5.54 -3.82 -4.15
CA THR A 135 -4.37 -3.95 -5.03
C THR A 135 -3.08 -4.07 -4.22
N THR A 136 -2.89 -3.20 -3.22
CA THR A 136 -1.70 -3.21 -2.36
C THR A 136 -1.60 -4.50 -1.56
N THR A 137 -2.71 -4.95 -0.96
CA THR A 137 -2.79 -6.22 -0.21
C THR A 137 -2.42 -7.40 -1.10
N ASN A 138 -2.93 -7.43 -2.34
CA ASN A 138 -2.61 -8.50 -3.29
C ASN A 138 -1.13 -8.50 -3.71
N LEU A 139 -0.54 -7.33 -3.92
CA LEU A 139 0.89 -7.19 -4.22
C LEU A 139 1.74 -7.77 -3.10
N LEU A 140 1.46 -7.37 -1.85
CA LEU A 140 2.17 -7.82 -0.66
C LEU A 140 2.01 -9.34 -0.44
N ASN A 141 0.79 -9.86 -0.57
CA ASN A 141 0.53 -11.30 -0.49
C ASN A 141 1.31 -12.10 -1.55
N SER A 142 1.43 -11.57 -2.77
CA SER A 142 2.20 -12.23 -3.83
C SER A 142 3.68 -12.36 -3.49
N ILE A 143 4.21 -11.45 -2.66
CA ILE A 143 5.58 -11.49 -2.16
C ILE A 143 5.66 -12.49 -1.00
N GLN A 144 4.75 -12.40 -0.04
CA GLN A 144 4.73 -13.26 1.15
C GLN A 144 4.72 -14.75 0.82
N VAL A 145 3.97 -15.19 -0.20
CA VAL A 145 3.90 -16.61 -0.61
C VAL A 145 5.26 -17.19 -1.01
N ARG A 146 6.22 -16.35 -1.40
CA ARG A 146 7.57 -16.76 -1.83
C ARG A 146 8.62 -16.65 -0.72
N LEU A 147 8.27 -16.06 0.42
CA LEU A 147 9.11 -15.96 1.62
C LEU A 147 8.89 -17.20 2.50
#